data_AF-A0A535J0E4-F1
#
_entry.id   AF-A0A535J0E4-F1
#
_cell.length_a   1.000
_cell.length_b   1.000
_cell.length_c   1.000
_cell.angle_alpha   90.00
_cell.angle_beta   90.00
_cell.angle_gamma   90.00
#
_symmetry.space_group_name_H-M   'P 1'
#
loop_
_entity.id
_entity.type
_entity.pdbx_description
1 polymer ?
#
loop_
_entity_poly.entity_id
_entity_poly.type
_entity_poly.pdbx_seq_one_letter_code
_entity_poly.pdbx_strand_id
1 'polypeptide(L)'
;MRLIDGMFARVLIACLLAAVLAGCGAAPSLFGPSTGTVTGHVQLRACGGAYRPGQTSCPTHPYAGVTLTFTQAGTGSDQAVTTDSSGSYRIDLKPGTYNVRASGPGDQAGGLGGPREVAVAAGKTVTADFVYTIQLL
;
A
#
# COMPACT_ATOMS: atom_id res chain seq x y z
N MET A 1 -28.14 2.17 -65.50
CA MET A 1 -28.00 1.74 -64.10
C MET A 1 -26.53 1.79 -63.66
N ARG A 2 -25.91 2.98 -63.55
CA ARG A 2 -24.54 3.18 -63.02
C ARG A 2 -24.50 4.21 -61.87
N LEU A 3 -25.68 4.59 -61.37
CA LEU A 3 -25.88 5.60 -60.33
C LEU A 3 -26.13 4.98 -58.93
N ILE A 4 -26.29 3.66 -58.85
CA ILE A 4 -26.71 2.96 -57.61
C ILE A 4 -25.48 2.42 -56.85
N ASP A 5 -24.42 2.01 -57.56
CA ASP A 5 -23.16 1.50 -56.95
C ASP A 5 -22.36 2.57 -56.19
N GLY A 6 -22.36 3.81 -56.66
CA GLY A 6 -21.61 4.90 -56.03
C GLY A 6 -22.24 5.42 -54.73
N MET A 7 -23.55 5.26 -54.58
CA MET A 7 -24.29 5.74 -53.41
C MET A 7 -24.15 4.77 -52.23
N PHE A 8 -24.10 3.45 -52.50
CA PHE A 8 -23.87 2.42 -51.48
C PHE A 8 -22.43 2.46 -50.93
N ALA A 9 -21.43 2.69 -51.78
CA ALA A 9 -20.03 2.82 -51.36
C ALA A 9 -19.80 4.03 -50.43
N ARG A 10 -20.47 5.16 -50.70
CA ARG A 10 -20.38 6.38 -49.87
C ARG A 10 -21.08 6.23 -48.51
N VAL A 11 -22.19 5.48 -48.47
CA VAL A 11 -22.91 5.18 -47.22
C VAL A 11 -22.11 4.21 -46.34
N LEU A 12 -21.45 3.20 -46.93
CA LEU A 12 -20.57 2.29 -46.19
C LEU A 12 -19.33 3.00 -45.61
N ILE A 13 -18.72 3.93 -46.35
CA ILE A 13 -17.57 4.72 -45.87
C ILE A 13 -18.00 5.67 -44.74
N ALA A 14 -19.19 6.26 -44.82
CA ALA A 14 -19.72 7.13 -43.76
C ALA A 14 -20.05 6.37 -42.47
N CYS A 15 -20.57 5.14 -42.54
CA CYS A 15 -20.81 4.29 -41.36
C CYS A 15 -19.50 3.83 -40.70
N LEU A 16 -18.44 3.59 -41.48
CA LEU A 16 -17.12 3.21 -40.95
C LEU A 16 -16.40 4.37 -40.23
N LEU A 17 -16.66 5.63 -40.62
CA LEU A 17 -16.08 6.81 -39.96
C LEU A 17 -16.82 7.22 -38.66
N ALA A 18 -18.11 6.93 -38.52
CA ALA A 18 -18.89 7.33 -37.34
C ALA A 18 -18.70 6.41 -36.12
N ALA A 19 -18.15 5.20 -36.30
CA ALA A 19 -17.97 4.23 -35.21
C ALA A 19 -16.71 4.49 -34.34
N VAL A 20 -15.91 5.53 -34.63
CA VAL A 20 -14.60 5.73 -34.00
C VAL A 20 -14.64 6.65 -32.76
N LEU A 21 -15.72 7.39 -32.49
CA LEU A 21 -15.71 8.45 -31.45
C LEU A 21 -16.51 8.16 -30.16
N ALA A 22 -16.98 6.93 -29.95
CA ALA A 22 -17.65 6.53 -28.70
C ALA A 22 -16.81 5.57 -27.84
N GLY A 23 -15.49 5.75 -27.80
CA GLY A 23 -14.60 5.08 -26.84
C GLY A 23 -14.46 5.89 -25.56
N CYS A 24 -15.56 6.13 -24.83
CA CYS A 24 -15.50 6.87 -23.57
C CYS A 24 -15.11 5.91 -22.42
N GLY A 25 -13.88 6.02 -21.95
CA GLY A 25 -13.58 5.92 -20.51
C GLY A 25 -13.31 4.53 -19.90
N ALA A 26 -12.49 3.67 -20.50
CA ALA A 26 -11.79 2.62 -19.76
C ALA A 26 -10.61 2.08 -20.58
N ALA A 27 -9.62 2.93 -20.87
CA ALA A 27 -8.32 2.40 -21.28
C ALA A 27 -7.69 1.75 -20.02
N PRO A 28 -7.40 0.43 -20.01
CA PRO A 28 -6.39 -0.05 -19.07
C PRO A 28 -5.13 0.75 -19.41
N SER A 29 -4.61 1.48 -18.43
CA SER A 29 -3.41 2.29 -18.63
C SER A 29 -2.33 1.40 -19.27
N LEU A 30 -1.88 1.76 -20.48
CA LEU A 30 -0.83 1.05 -21.24
C LEU A 30 0.45 0.85 -20.42
N PHE A 31 0.57 1.62 -19.33
CA PHE A 31 1.52 1.41 -18.26
C PHE A 31 0.71 0.93 -17.04
N GLY A 32 0.93 -0.32 -16.64
CA GLY A 32 0.36 -0.85 -15.40
C GLY A 32 0.80 -0.02 -14.18
N PRO A 33 0.18 -0.22 -13.01
CA PRO A 33 0.53 0.50 -11.79
C PRO A 33 2.02 0.34 -11.49
N SER A 34 2.73 1.47 -11.30
CA SER A 34 4.17 1.47 -11.03
C SER A 34 4.51 1.32 -9.55
N THR A 35 3.50 1.28 -8.69
CA THR A 35 3.60 1.15 -7.23
C THR A 35 2.60 0.12 -6.70
N GLY A 36 2.88 -0.42 -5.52
CA GLY A 36 1.94 -1.14 -4.68
C GLY A 36 1.71 -0.38 -3.37
N THR A 37 0.63 -0.69 -2.67
CA THR A 37 0.28 -0.05 -1.41
C THR A 37 0.57 -1.00 -0.25
N VAL A 38 1.17 -0.50 0.82
CA VAL A 38 1.21 -1.16 2.12
C VAL A 38 0.30 -0.41 3.10
N THR A 39 -0.55 -1.15 3.80
CA THR A 39 -1.47 -0.62 4.83
C THR A 39 -1.40 -1.47 6.08
N GLY A 40 -1.86 -0.93 7.20
CA GLY A 40 -2.04 -1.70 8.42
C GLY A 40 -2.24 -0.80 9.63
N HIS A 41 -2.21 -1.44 10.80
CA HIS A 41 -2.29 -0.76 12.09
C HIS A 41 -1.04 -1.03 12.92
N VAL A 42 -0.69 -0.04 13.73
CA VAL A 42 0.32 -0.17 14.79
C VAL A 42 -0.37 -0.06 16.13
N GLN A 43 -0.15 -1.06 16.99
CA GLN A 43 -0.71 -1.10 18.33
C GLN A 43 0.40 -1.05 19.38
N LEU A 44 0.15 -0.36 20.49
CA LEU A 44 1.01 -0.36 21.66
C LEU A 44 0.48 -1.41 22.63
N ARG A 45 1.32 -2.40 22.94
CA ARG A 45 1.11 -3.37 24.01
C ARG A 45 1.90 -2.91 25.23
N ALA A 46 1.18 -2.46 26.26
CA ALA A 46 1.76 -2.04 27.51
C ALA A 46 1.67 -3.18 28.53
N CYS A 47 2.80 -3.83 28.83
CA CYS A 47 2.88 -4.87 29.84
C CYS A 47 3.41 -4.26 31.15
N GLY A 48 2.61 -4.31 32.21
CA GLY A 48 3.05 -3.94 33.56
C GLY A 48 3.83 -5.08 34.22
N GLY A 49 4.94 -4.76 34.88
CA GLY A 49 5.75 -5.72 35.66
C GLY A 49 6.73 -6.57 34.83
N ALA A 50 7.09 -7.75 35.34
CA ALA A 50 8.03 -8.68 34.70
C ALA A 50 7.40 -9.33 33.45
N TYR A 51 7.40 -8.61 32.32
CA TYR A 51 6.95 -9.11 31.03
C TYR A 51 7.66 -10.43 30.67
N ARG A 52 6.89 -11.45 30.29
CA ARG A 52 7.42 -12.65 29.64
C ARG A 52 7.10 -12.60 28.14
N PRO A 53 8.08 -12.82 27.25
CA PRO A 53 7.81 -13.01 25.83
C PRO A 53 6.71 -14.06 25.63
N GLY A 54 5.60 -13.67 25.00
CA GLY A 54 4.43 -14.55 24.78
C GLY A 54 3.23 -14.29 25.71
N GLN A 55 3.31 -13.33 26.63
CA GLN A 55 2.17 -12.94 27.46
C GLN A 55 1.14 -12.15 26.63
N THR A 56 0.00 -12.77 26.30
CA THR A 56 -1.05 -12.17 25.44
C THR A 56 -2.02 -11.27 26.20
N SER A 57 -2.04 -11.33 27.54
CA SER A 57 -3.02 -10.65 28.40
C SER A 57 -2.78 -9.15 28.61
N CYS A 58 -1.70 -8.58 28.07
CA CYS A 58 -1.44 -7.15 28.20
C CYS A 58 -2.42 -6.35 27.33
N PRO A 59 -2.97 -5.23 27.84
CA PRO A 59 -3.85 -4.37 27.06
C PRO A 59 -3.13 -3.79 25.84
N THR A 60 -3.86 -3.71 24.72
CA THR A 60 -3.38 -3.14 23.46
C THR A 60 -4.23 -1.94 23.08
N HIS A 61 -3.58 -0.87 22.65
CA HIS A 61 -4.24 0.35 22.18
C HIS A 61 -3.64 0.79 20.85
N PRO A 62 -4.38 1.54 20.01
CA PRO A 62 -3.80 2.20 18.84
C PRO A 62 -2.58 3.04 19.20
N TYR A 63 -1.49 2.92 18.44
CA TYR A 63 -0.29 3.72 18.68
C TYR A 63 -0.11 4.76 17.59
N ALA A 64 -0.47 6.00 17.90
CA ALA A 64 -0.30 7.15 17.01
C ALA A 64 1.14 7.69 17.04
N GLY A 65 1.56 8.37 15.96
CA GLY A 65 2.87 9.02 15.90
C GLY A 65 4.07 8.09 15.73
N VAL A 66 3.87 6.80 15.46
CA VAL A 66 4.95 5.86 15.14
C VAL A 66 5.41 6.09 13.71
N THR A 67 6.71 6.30 13.52
CA THR A 67 7.33 6.38 12.20
C THR A 67 7.80 4.99 11.78
N LEU A 68 7.19 4.45 10.73
CA LEU A 68 7.61 3.22 10.06
C LEU A 68 8.52 3.56 8.89
N THR A 69 9.75 3.04 8.91
CA THR A 69 10.72 3.16 7.83
C THR A 69 10.83 1.84 7.07
N PHE A 70 10.55 1.89 5.78
CA PHE A 70 10.65 0.79 4.82
C PHE A 70 11.94 0.94 4.01
N THR A 71 12.91 0.06 4.26
CA THR A 71 14.18 0.03 3.54
C THR A 71 14.14 -1.04 2.46
N GLN A 72 14.19 -0.63 1.19
CA GLN A 72 14.17 -1.56 0.06
C GLN A 72 15.44 -2.41 0.03
N ALA A 73 15.29 -3.73 0.01
CA ALA A 73 16.40 -4.65 -0.20
C ALA A 73 17.01 -4.44 -1.60
N GLY A 74 18.34 -4.44 -1.68
CA GLY A 74 19.09 -4.28 -2.92
C GLY A 74 19.42 -2.83 -3.31
N THR A 75 18.50 -1.88 -3.12
CA THR A 75 18.76 -0.45 -3.41
C THR A 75 19.09 0.38 -2.17
N GLY A 76 18.66 -0.07 -0.98
CA GLY A 76 18.80 0.71 0.26
C GLY A 76 17.94 1.98 0.29
N SER A 77 16.94 2.09 -0.59
CA SER A 77 16.03 3.25 -0.60
C SER A 77 15.08 3.18 0.59
N ASP A 78 15.14 4.20 1.44
CA ASP A 78 14.27 4.35 2.60
C ASP A 78 13.04 5.20 2.25
N GLN A 79 11.87 4.74 2.69
CA GLN A 79 10.62 5.50 2.64
C GLN A 79 9.94 5.39 4.00
N ALA A 80 9.39 6.48 4.50
CA ALA A 80 8.80 6.52 5.84
C ALA A 80 7.35 6.99 5.82
N VAL A 81 6.56 6.48 6.78
CA VAL A 81 5.18 6.91 7.03
C VAL A 81 4.94 6.95 8.54
N THR A 82 4.17 7.93 8.98
CA THR A 82 3.78 8.07 10.39
C THR A 82 2.33 7.63 10.56
N THR A 83 2.06 6.84 11.60
CA THR A 83 0.71 6.37 11.94
C THR A 83 -0.17 7.51 12.44
N ASP A 84 -1.44 7.50 12.04
CA ASP A 84 -2.44 8.48 12.47
C ASP A 84 -2.96 8.24 13.90
N SER A 85 -3.94 9.05 14.33
CA SER A 85 -4.57 8.95 15.66
C SER A 85 -5.24 7.61 15.96
N SER A 86 -5.60 6.84 14.93
CA SER A 86 -6.17 5.49 15.02
C SER A 86 -5.10 4.40 14.94
N GLY A 87 -3.81 4.77 14.93
CA GLY A 87 -2.69 3.85 14.74
C GLY A 87 -2.59 3.33 13.30
N SER A 88 -3.36 3.86 12.36
CA SER A 88 -3.40 3.37 10.98
C SER A 88 -2.29 4.02 10.15
N TYR A 89 -1.79 3.29 9.15
CA TYR A 89 -0.86 3.84 8.18
C TYR A 89 -1.17 3.34 6.76
N ARG A 90 -0.75 4.13 5.77
CA ARG A 90 -0.81 3.78 4.35
C ARG A 90 0.37 4.42 3.62
N ILE A 91 1.10 3.62 2.83
CA ILE A 91 2.22 4.08 2.02
C ILE A 91 2.23 3.38 0.68
N ASP A 92 2.49 4.12 -0.40
CA ASP A 92 2.70 3.56 -1.73
C ASP A 92 4.20 3.42 -2.00
N LEU A 93 4.63 2.21 -2.36
CA LEU A 93 6.02 1.83 -2.56
C LEU A 93 6.22 1.24 -3.96
N LYS A 94 7.43 1.37 -4.49
CA LYS A 94 7.80 0.65 -5.72
C LYS A 94 7.77 -0.86 -5.47
N PRO A 95 7.54 -1.68 -6.50
CA PRO A 95 7.64 -3.12 -6.36
C PRO A 95 9.01 -3.53 -5.84
N GLY A 96 9.04 -4.43 -4.86
CA GLY A 96 10.26 -4.89 -4.21
C GLY A 96 10.03 -5.42 -2.81
N THR A 97 11.11 -5.87 -2.19
CA THR A 97 11.13 -6.39 -0.83
C THR A 97 11.65 -5.32 0.11
N TYR A 98 10.97 -5.11 1.25
CA TYR A 98 11.31 -4.06 2.21
C TYR A 98 11.52 -4.63 3.60
N ASN A 99 12.60 -4.21 4.26
CA ASN A 99 12.78 -4.38 5.69
C ASN A 99 12.10 -3.24 6.43
N VAL A 100 11.39 -3.55 7.52
CA VAL A 100 10.62 -2.54 8.27
C VAL A 100 11.27 -2.26 9.62
N ARG A 101 11.43 -0.98 9.93
CA ARG A 101 11.84 -0.48 11.24
C ARG A 101 10.77 0.48 11.75
N ALA A 102 10.50 0.44 13.05
CA ALA A 102 9.57 1.37 13.69
C ALA A 102 10.33 2.20 14.73
N SER A 103 10.02 3.50 14.78
CA SER A 103 10.43 4.40 15.84
C SER A 103 9.19 5.04 16.46
N GLY A 104 8.96 4.77 17.75
CA GLY A 104 7.85 5.35 18.49
C GLY A 104 8.18 6.75 19.03
N PRO A 105 7.17 7.55 19.41
CA PRO A 105 7.38 8.80 20.12
C PRO A 105 8.15 8.60 21.44
N GLY A 106 9.17 9.44 21.70
CA GLY A 106 9.84 9.52 23.00
C GLY A 106 10.93 8.48 23.28
N ASP A 107 11.68 8.04 22.25
CA ASP A 107 12.83 7.13 22.37
C ASP A 107 12.55 5.81 23.12
N GLN A 108 11.28 5.41 23.18
CA GLN A 108 10.84 4.20 23.86
C GLN A 108 11.48 2.99 23.16
N ALA A 109 12.54 2.41 23.70
CA ALA A 109 13.10 1.17 23.16
C ALA A 109 12.12 0.02 23.45
N GLY A 110 11.45 -0.48 22.42
CA GLY A 110 10.48 -1.57 22.51
C GLY A 110 10.69 -2.62 21.44
N GLY A 111 10.16 -3.83 21.67
CA GLY A 111 10.17 -4.88 20.66
C GLY A 111 9.07 -4.64 19.62
N LEU A 112 9.44 -4.48 18.35
CA LEU A 112 8.48 -4.48 17.24
C LEU A 112 8.11 -5.93 16.88
N GLY A 113 6.87 -6.30 17.16
CA GLY A 113 6.24 -7.49 16.61
C GLY A 113 5.57 -7.20 15.28
N GLY A 114 5.54 -8.19 14.38
CA GLY A 114 4.97 -8.06 13.03
C GLY A 114 5.91 -8.61 11.95
N PRO A 115 5.53 -8.49 10.66
CA PRO A 115 6.36 -8.92 9.54
C PRO A 115 7.61 -8.04 9.45
N ARG A 116 8.79 -8.64 9.58
CA ARG A 116 10.08 -7.94 9.44
C ARG A 116 10.38 -7.56 7.99
N GLU A 117 9.80 -8.31 7.08
CA GLU A 117 9.95 -8.15 5.64
C GLU A 117 8.57 -8.07 4.98
N VAL A 118 8.40 -7.12 4.07
CA VAL A 118 7.17 -6.89 3.31
C VAL A 118 7.49 -6.90 1.82
N ALA A 119 6.85 -7.81 1.07
CA ALA A 119 6.96 -7.89 -0.37
C ALA A 119 5.85 -7.06 -1.03
N VAL A 120 6.22 -6.05 -1.81
CA VAL A 120 5.30 -5.15 -2.51
C VAL A 120 5.28 -5.50 -3.99
N ALA A 121 4.07 -5.69 -4.53
CA ALA A 121 3.83 -5.90 -5.95
C ALA A 121 3.02 -4.75 -6.55
N ALA A 122 3.33 -4.41 -7.80
CA ALA A 122 2.62 -3.38 -8.56
C ALA A 122 1.10 -3.59 -8.56
N GLY A 123 0.36 -2.54 -8.23
CA GLY A 123 -1.11 -2.54 -8.20
C GLY A 123 -1.74 -3.41 -7.13
N LYS A 124 -0.95 -3.93 -6.18
CA LYS A 124 -1.45 -4.74 -5.07
C LYS A 124 -1.45 -3.93 -3.79
N THR A 125 -2.37 -4.29 -2.90
CA THR A 125 -2.38 -3.81 -1.52
C THR A 125 -1.93 -4.94 -0.61
N VAL A 126 -0.96 -4.65 0.25
CA VAL A 126 -0.39 -5.58 1.22
C VAL A 126 -0.74 -5.07 2.61
N THR A 127 -1.23 -5.96 3.47
CA THR A 127 -1.53 -5.61 4.87
C THR A 127 -0.39 -6.09 5.76
N ALA A 128 0.13 -5.19 6.60
CA ALA A 128 1.17 -5.50 7.58
C ALA A 128 0.84 -4.81 8.91
N ASP A 129 0.42 -5.58 9.89
CA ASP A 129 0.12 -5.07 11.24
C ASP A 129 1.33 -5.23 12.15
N PHE A 130 1.52 -4.23 13.02
CA PHE A 130 2.64 -4.18 13.94
C PHE A 130 2.18 -3.98 15.38
N VAL A 131 2.92 -4.58 16.31
CA VAL A 131 2.68 -4.42 17.74
C VAL A 131 3.97 -3.98 18.42
N TYR A 132 3.97 -2.78 18.97
CA TYR A 132 5.05 -2.23 19.78
C TYR A 132 4.87 -2.69 21.23
N THR A 133 5.83 -3.43 21.78
CA THR A 133 5.76 -3.89 23.17
C THR A 133 6.69 -3.06 24.05
N ILE A 134 6.12 -2.39 25.04
CA ILE A 134 6.85 -1.67 26.09
C ILE A 134 6.74 -2.38 27.42
N GLN A 135 7.83 -2.37 28.19
CA GLN A 135 7.86 -2.86 29.56
C GLN A 135 7.82 -1.67 30.51
N LEU A 136 6.74 -1.57 31.28
CA LEU A 136 6.62 -0.57 32.34
C LEU A 136 7.40 -1.09 33.56
N LEU A 137 8.58 -0.51 33.79
CA LEU A 137 9.44 -0.77 34.95
C LEU A 137 8.88 -0.11 36.21
#